data_AF-A0A1D2R0T3-F1
#
_entry.id   AF-A0A1D2R0T3-F1
#
_cell.length_a   1.000
_cell.length_b   1.000
_cell.length_c   1.000
_cell.angle_alpha   90.00
_cell.angle_beta   90.00
_cell.angle_gamma   90.00
#
_symmetry.space_group_name_H-M   'P 1'
#
loop_
_entity.id
_entity.type
_entity.pdbx_description
1 polymer ?
#
loop_
_entity_poly.entity_id
_entity_poly.type
_entity_poly.pdbx_seq_one_letter_code
_entity_poly.pdbx_strand_id
1 'polypeptide(L)'
;MKEERIDPVCGMKGTIPAHGHYFCSRHCIKKYEKEHGISEREITEREIKEDEKDSKHCPSCEVIPGKPWYKEKLFIFGFLIIFLLIAGFLFYKPLYDALWDYTLLIWWAILLGLLIGGVIDRFIPNSYIMKYLSSHKKRTIFYSVIFGFMMSACSHGILAIAMQLYKKGANTSSTIAFLLAAPWANLTITILLFSLFGLKAFLIIFSAILISVITGLIYRVFESKGIIECNIYNAHFRNNNRSVFRRVRAYGI
;
A
#
# COMPACT_ATOMS: atom_id res chain seq x y z
N MET A 1 13.15 -17.58 -29.17
CA MET A 1 12.57 -17.39 -27.83
C MET A 1 13.52 -16.51 -27.04
N LYS A 2 13.14 -15.30 -26.64
CA LYS A 2 13.98 -14.45 -25.78
C LYS A 2 13.79 -14.96 -24.35
N GLU A 3 14.82 -15.58 -23.80
CA GLU A 3 14.84 -16.08 -22.43
C GLU A 3 14.65 -14.91 -21.46
N GLU A 4 13.57 -14.95 -20.68
CA GLU A 4 13.11 -13.84 -19.87
C GLU A 4 14.04 -13.70 -18.66
N ARG A 5 15.02 -12.80 -18.75
CA ARG A 5 16.03 -12.54 -17.71
C ARG A 5 15.44 -11.74 -16.55
N ILE A 6 14.47 -12.30 -15.84
CA ILE A 6 13.83 -11.67 -14.69
C ILE A 6 14.17 -12.45 -13.43
N ASP A 7 14.59 -11.73 -12.39
CA ASP A 7 14.94 -12.27 -11.09
C ASP A 7 13.67 -12.81 -10.38
N PRO A 8 13.63 -14.10 -9.99
CA PRO A 8 12.45 -14.68 -9.33
C PRO A 8 12.19 -14.10 -7.93
N VAL A 9 13.19 -13.47 -7.30
CA VAL A 9 13.09 -12.90 -5.94
C VAL A 9 12.64 -11.45 -5.98
N CYS A 10 13.18 -10.64 -6.89
CA CYS A 10 12.93 -9.20 -6.92
C CYS A 10 12.13 -8.70 -8.13
N GLY A 11 11.96 -9.53 -9.17
CA GLY A 11 11.23 -9.15 -10.38
C GLY A 11 11.94 -8.15 -11.29
N MET A 12 13.19 -7.77 -11.00
CA MET A 12 13.99 -6.90 -11.86
C MET A 12 14.77 -7.70 -12.90
N LYS A 13 15.27 -7.01 -13.94
CA LYS A 13 16.10 -7.64 -14.96
C LYS A 13 17.40 -8.16 -14.34
N GLY A 14 17.58 -9.48 -14.41
CA GLY A 14 18.76 -10.17 -13.91
C GLY A 14 19.88 -10.22 -14.95
N THR A 15 21.11 -10.08 -14.48
CA THR A 15 22.33 -10.21 -15.30
C THR A 15 23.19 -11.38 -14.87
N ILE A 16 22.97 -11.90 -13.66
CA ILE A 16 23.80 -12.93 -13.03
C ILE A 16 23.08 -14.29 -13.13
N PRO A 17 23.58 -15.26 -13.92
CA PRO A 17 22.98 -16.59 -13.96
C PRO A 17 23.34 -17.40 -12.71
N ALA A 18 22.35 -17.96 -12.00
CA ALA A 18 22.53 -18.93 -10.92
C ALA A 18 21.29 -19.84 -10.81
N HIS A 19 21.43 -21.09 -10.34
CA HIS A 19 20.31 -22.02 -10.10
C HIS A 19 19.24 -22.10 -11.22
N GLY A 20 19.64 -21.96 -12.50
CA GLY A 20 18.73 -21.98 -13.65
C GLY A 20 17.92 -20.69 -13.88
N HIS A 21 18.20 -19.62 -13.12
CA HIS A 21 17.55 -18.31 -13.20
C HIS A 21 18.57 -17.18 -13.39
N TYR A 22 18.10 -15.99 -13.78
CA TYR A 22 18.91 -14.77 -13.85
C TYR A 22 18.58 -13.84 -12.69
N PHE A 23 19.55 -13.54 -11.84
CA PHE A 23 19.41 -12.69 -10.67
C PHE A 23 19.97 -11.28 -10.89
N CYS A 24 19.41 -10.32 -10.17
CA CYS A 24 19.78 -8.90 -10.25
C CYS A 24 20.98 -8.56 -9.35
N SER A 25 21.15 -9.25 -8.22
CA SER A 25 22.30 -9.10 -7.33
C SER A 25 22.64 -10.39 -6.58
N ARG A 26 23.87 -10.47 -6.04
CA ARG A 26 24.30 -11.57 -5.14
C ARG A 26 23.38 -11.72 -3.92
N HIS A 27 22.75 -10.63 -3.46
CA HIS A 27 21.79 -10.65 -2.36
C HIS A 27 20.52 -11.42 -2.72
N CYS A 28 19.99 -11.26 -3.94
CA CYS A 28 18.82 -12.04 -4.39
C CYS A 28 19.13 -13.54 -4.47
N ILE A 29 20.35 -13.91 -4.88
CA ILE A 29 20.79 -15.31 -4.92
C ILE A 29 20.76 -15.92 -3.51
N LYS A 30 21.39 -15.26 -2.53
CA LYS A 30 21.39 -15.73 -1.13
C LYS A 30 19.97 -15.85 -0.54
N LYS A 31 19.09 -14.91 -0.87
CA LYS A 31 17.68 -14.95 -0.43
C LYS A 31 16.92 -16.12 -1.07
N TYR A 32 17.15 -16.38 -2.35
CA TYR A 32 16.57 -17.52 -3.07
C TYR A 32 17.01 -18.86 -2.47
N GLU A 33 18.30 -19.01 -2.18
CA GLU A 33 18.89 -20.20 -1.56
C GLU A 33 18.27 -20.46 -0.17
N LYS A 34 18.07 -19.40 0.62
CA LYS A 34 17.44 -19.47 1.94
C LYS A 34 15.96 -19.87 1.89
N GLU A 35 15.20 -19.39 0.89
CA GLU A 35 13.79 -19.75 0.70
C GLU A 35 13.60 -21.20 0.22
N HIS A 36 14.58 -21.74 -0.51
CA HIS A 36 14.52 -23.10 -1.08
C HIS A 36 15.34 -24.13 -0.30
N GLY A 37 15.91 -23.75 0.86
CA GLY A 37 16.66 -24.65 1.74
C GLY A 37 17.94 -25.23 1.11
N ILE A 38 18.56 -24.51 0.17
CA ILE A 38 19.79 -24.94 -0.49
C ILE A 38 20.95 -24.54 0.43
N SER A 39 21.52 -25.50 1.15
CA SER A 39 22.56 -25.26 2.15
C SER A 39 23.87 -24.79 1.53
N GLU A 40 24.45 -23.74 2.12
CA GLU A 40 25.81 -23.23 1.88
C GLU A 40 26.83 -24.36 1.69
N ARG A 41 27.28 -24.57 0.45
CA ARG A 41 28.60 -25.18 0.23
C ARG A 41 29.64 -24.09 0.45
N GLU A 42 30.12 -24.04 1.68
CA GLU A 42 31.52 -23.78 2.06
C GLU A 42 32.22 -22.67 1.26
N ILE A 43 31.82 -21.42 1.51
CA ILE A 43 32.56 -20.25 1.05
C ILE A 43 33.65 -19.99 2.09
N THR A 44 34.90 -20.26 1.72
CA THR A 44 36.06 -20.14 2.59
C THR A 44 36.30 -18.68 2.97
N GLU A 45 36.68 -18.42 4.22
CA GLU A 45 36.87 -17.12 4.88
C GLU A 45 37.80 -16.11 4.18
N ARG A 46 38.43 -16.49 3.06
CA ARG A 46 39.32 -15.64 2.26
C ARG A 46 38.59 -14.77 1.23
N GLU A 47 37.37 -15.12 0.81
CA GLU A 47 36.62 -14.31 -0.18
C GLU A 47 35.83 -13.13 0.46
N ILE A 48 35.60 -13.16 1.78
CA ILE A 48 34.78 -12.15 2.50
C ILE A 48 35.40 -10.74 2.43
N LYS A 49 36.73 -10.61 2.31
CA LYS A 49 37.41 -9.31 2.32
C LYS A 49 37.35 -8.53 1.00
N GLU A 50 37.00 -9.15 -0.12
CA GLU A 50 36.77 -8.43 -1.39
C GLU A 50 35.30 -8.04 -1.61
N ASP A 51 34.37 -8.66 -0.88
CA ASP A 51 32.91 -8.48 -1.01
C ASP A 51 32.39 -7.09 -0.57
N GLU A 52 33.18 -6.32 0.19
CA GLU A 52 32.76 -5.01 0.71
C GLU A 52 32.85 -3.88 -0.33
N LYS A 53 33.64 -4.04 -1.41
CA LYS A 53 33.97 -2.91 -2.29
C LYS A 53 33.21 -2.84 -3.62
N ASP A 54 32.57 -3.93 -4.06
CA ASP A 54 31.83 -3.97 -5.35
C ASP A 54 30.54 -4.82 -5.31
N SER A 55 29.91 -4.92 -4.13
CA SER A 55 28.61 -5.54 -4.01
C SER A 55 27.54 -4.57 -4.54
N LYS A 56 27.22 -4.68 -5.83
CA LYS A 56 26.04 -4.05 -6.44
C LYS A 56 24.78 -4.56 -5.74
N HIS A 57 24.36 -3.84 -4.71
CA HIS A 57 23.15 -4.14 -3.99
C HIS A 57 21.94 -3.71 -4.82
N CYS A 58 20.92 -4.55 -4.78
CA CYS A 58 19.67 -4.36 -5.52
C CYS A 58 18.76 -3.46 -4.66
N PRO A 59 18.36 -2.26 -5.10
CA PRO A 59 17.57 -1.33 -4.26
C PRO A 59 16.21 -1.89 -3.84
N SER A 60 15.69 -2.89 -4.57
CA SER A 60 14.43 -3.57 -4.23
C SER A 60 14.58 -4.68 -3.18
N CYS A 61 15.78 -5.21 -2.96
CA CYS A 61 16.05 -6.31 -2.02
C CYS A 61 17.05 -5.93 -0.92
N GLU A 62 17.73 -4.80 -1.05
CA GLU A 62 18.55 -4.28 0.01
C GLU A 62 17.65 -3.90 1.20
N VAL A 63 17.70 -4.75 2.21
CA VAL A 63 17.26 -4.39 3.54
C VAL A 63 18.31 -3.42 4.05
N ILE A 64 18.14 -2.13 3.77
CA ILE A 64 19.00 -1.09 4.33
C ILE A 64 18.95 -1.29 5.85
N PRO A 65 20.04 -1.70 6.51
CA PRO A 65 20.03 -1.81 7.95
C PRO A 65 19.70 -0.42 8.49
N GLY A 66 18.55 -0.31 9.15
CA GLY A 66 18.09 0.95 9.70
C GLY A 66 19.21 1.52 10.57
N LYS A 67 19.61 2.76 10.30
CA LYS A 67 20.55 3.45 11.18
C LYS A 67 19.94 3.40 12.59
N PRO A 68 20.74 3.17 13.66
CA PRO A 68 20.21 3.13 15.01
C PRO A 68 19.40 4.42 15.27
N TRP A 69 18.22 4.26 15.89
CA TRP A 69 17.14 5.27 15.96
C TRP A 69 17.59 6.68 16.36
N TYR A 70 18.69 6.81 17.12
CA TYR A 70 19.23 8.10 17.58
C TYR A 70 20.13 8.83 16.56
N LYS A 71 20.59 8.18 15.48
CA LYS A 71 21.46 8.78 14.44
C LYS A 71 20.69 9.27 13.20
N GLU A 72 19.37 9.10 13.17
CA GLU A 72 18.57 9.67 12.08
C GLU A 72 18.47 11.18 12.23
N LYS A 73 18.79 11.91 11.16
CA LYS A 73 18.57 13.36 11.11
C LYS A 73 17.11 13.72 11.40
N LEU A 74 16.16 12.86 10.99
CA LEU A 74 14.75 12.99 11.33
C LEU A 74 14.48 13.00 12.83
N PHE A 75 15.22 12.21 13.62
CA PHE A 75 15.02 12.16 15.06
C PHE A 75 15.54 13.42 15.76
N ILE A 76 16.69 13.92 15.32
CA ILE A 76 17.27 15.18 15.82
C ILE A 76 16.38 16.37 15.46
N PHE A 77 15.89 16.44 14.21
CA PHE A 77 14.92 17.45 13.80
C PHE A 77 13.60 17.32 14.57
N GLY A 78 13.13 16.10 14.83
CA GLY A 78 11.95 15.84 15.64
C GLY A 78 12.11 16.36 17.07
N PHE A 79 13.23 16.08 17.72
CA PHE A 79 13.53 16.58 19.07
C PHE A 79 13.64 18.11 19.10
N LEU A 80 14.26 18.73 18.09
CA LEU A 80 14.34 20.19 17.97
C LEU A 80 12.95 20.81 17.80
N ILE A 81 12.09 20.24 16.94
CA ILE A 81 10.71 20.70 16.71
C ILE A 81 9.87 20.55 17.97
N ILE A 82 9.98 19.41 18.66
CA ILE A 82 9.27 19.16 19.93
C ILE A 82 9.74 20.13 21.01
N PHE A 83 11.05 20.37 21.11
CA PHE A 83 11.61 21.33 22.07
C PHE A 83 11.14 22.76 21.77
N LEU A 84 11.11 23.17 20.50
CA LEU A 84 10.68 24.51 20.09
C LEU A 84 9.16 24.69 20.25
N LEU A 85 8.37 23.63 20.03
CA LEU A 85 6.93 23.60 20.34
C LEU A 85 6.67 23.66 21.84
N ILE A 86 7.40 22.91 22.67
CA ILE A 86 7.26 22.91 24.14
C ILE A 86 7.68 24.26 24.72
N ALA A 87 8.79 24.84 24.23
CA ALA A 87 9.22 26.18 24.64
C ALA A 87 8.18 27.24 24.23
N GLY A 88 7.63 27.15 23.02
CA GLY A 88 6.53 28.01 22.57
C GLY A 88 5.26 27.82 23.41
N PHE A 89 4.93 26.58 23.79
CA PHE A 89 3.77 26.23 24.60
C PHE A 89 3.90 26.71 26.05
N LEU A 90 5.12 26.73 26.61
CA LEU A 90 5.41 27.29 27.94
C LEU A 90 5.32 28.82 27.97
N PHE A 91 5.72 29.48 26.88
CA PHE A 91 5.86 30.95 26.84
C PHE A 91 4.60 31.67 26.35
N TYR A 92 3.80 31.06 25.47
CA TYR A 92 2.55 31.62 24.96
C TYR A 92 1.32 31.08 25.71
N LYS A 93 1.08 31.64 26.91
CA LYS A 93 -0.14 31.43 27.72
C LYS A 93 -1.46 31.40 26.93
N PRO A 94 -1.76 32.32 25.98
CA PRO A 94 -3.04 32.29 25.27
C PRO A 94 -3.21 31.08 24.33
N LEU A 95 -2.10 30.46 23.91
CA LEU A 95 -2.14 29.27 23.06
C LEU A 95 -2.50 28.01 23.88
N TYR A 96 -2.07 27.95 25.14
CA TYR A 96 -2.37 26.86 26.07
C TYR A 96 -3.87 26.77 26.38
N ASP A 97 -4.48 27.90 26.72
CA ASP A 97 -5.90 27.95 27.07
C ASP A 97 -6.78 27.58 25.87
N ALA A 98 -6.44 28.11 24.68
CA ALA A 98 -7.13 27.74 23.44
C ALA A 98 -6.98 26.25 23.12
N LEU A 99 -5.77 25.68 23.21
CA LEU A 99 -5.54 24.25 22.96
C LEU A 99 -6.28 23.36 23.96
N TRP A 100 -6.40 23.77 25.22
CA TRP A 100 -7.17 23.03 26.21
C TRP A 100 -8.67 23.02 25.91
N ASP A 101 -9.23 24.17 25.52
CA ASP A 101 -10.63 24.27 25.14
C ASP A 101 -10.94 23.38 23.92
N TYR A 102 -10.10 23.43 22.88
CA TYR A 102 -10.27 22.56 21.70
C TYR A 102 -10.09 21.08 22.04
N THR A 103 -9.13 20.74 22.91
CA THR A 103 -8.89 19.36 23.31
C THR A 103 -10.08 18.82 24.09
N LEU A 104 -10.62 19.57 25.05
CA LEU A 104 -11.81 19.16 25.79
C LEU A 104 -13.04 18.99 24.89
N LEU A 105 -13.19 19.83 23.87
CA LEU A 105 -14.28 19.73 22.90
C LEU A 105 -14.16 18.49 21.99
N ILE A 106 -12.95 18.15 21.54
CA ILE A 106 -12.71 17.12 20.51
C ILE A 106 -12.36 15.76 21.13
N TRP A 107 -11.92 15.70 22.40
CA TRP A 107 -11.47 14.48 23.08
C TRP A 107 -12.50 13.34 23.00
N TRP A 108 -13.77 13.66 23.22
CA TRP A 108 -14.87 12.68 23.10
C TRP A 108 -14.95 12.08 21.70
N ALA A 109 -14.82 12.91 20.65
CA ALA A 109 -14.92 12.47 19.26
C ALA A 109 -13.70 11.64 18.85
N ILE A 110 -12.50 11.99 19.36
CA ILE A 110 -11.28 11.20 19.18
C ILE A 110 -11.42 9.84 19.86
N LEU A 111 -11.88 9.81 21.11
CA LEU A 111 -12.05 8.57 21.86
C LEU A 111 -13.03 7.63 21.14
N LEU A 112 -14.16 8.16 20.68
CA LEU A 112 -15.17 7.41 19.94
C LEU A 112 -14.64 6.93 18.58
N GLY A 113 -13.93 7.80 17.85
CA GLY A 113 -13.30 7.47 16.58
C GLY A 113 -12.22 6.39 16.72
N LEU A 114 -11.41 6.44 17.78
CA LEU A 114 -10.38 5.45 18.08
C LEU A 114 -11.01 4.10 18.47
N LEU A 115 -12.09 4.14 19.26
CA LEU A 115 -12.80 2.94 19.70
C LEU A 115 -13.49 2.26 18.51
N ILE A 116 -14.23 3.01 17.69
CA ILE A 116 -14.84 2.50 16.45
C ILE A 116 -13.77 2.01 15.49
N GLY A 117 -12.70 2.79 15.28
CA GLY A 117 -11.59 2.41 14.39
C GLY A 117 -10.91 1.12 14.82
N GLY A 118 -10.63 0.95 16.12
CA GLY A 118 -10.05 -0.27 16.67
C GLY A 118 -10.98 -1.48 16.59
N VAL A 119 -12.29 -1.27 16.79
CA VAL A 119 -13.30 -2.33 16.60
C VAL A 119 -13.38 -2.74 15.13
N ILE A 120 -13.41 -1.80 14.20
CA ILE A 120 -13.42 -2.05 12.75
C ILE A 120 -12.15 -2.81 12.33
N ASP A 121 -10.97 -2.42 12.80
CA ASP A 121 -9.71 -3.10 12.49
C ASP A 121 -9.70 -4.54 13.01
N ARG A 122 -10.31 -4.78 14.19
CA ARG A 122 -10.48 -6.12 14.75
C ARG A 122 -11.52 -6.96 13.99
N PHE A 123 -12.63 -6.34 13.57
CA PHE A 123 -13.76 -7.03 12.92
C PHE A 123 -13.58 -7.26 11.42
N ILE A 124 -12.77 -6.43 10.75
CA ILE A 124 -12.53 -6.53 9.31
C ILE A 124 -11.07 -6.91 9.10
N PRO A 125 -10.76 -8.22 9.08
CA PRO A 125 -9.42 -8.67 8.73
C PRO A 125 -9.09 -8.22 7.32
N ASN A 126 -7.87 -7.73 7.11
CA ASN A 126 -7.35 -7.36 5.80
C ASN A 126 -7.62 -8.44 4.73
N SER A 127 -7.71 -9.72 5.11
CA SER A 127 -8.02 -10.85 4.20
C SER A 127 -9.43 -10.78 3.58
N TYR A 128 -10.44 -10.23 4.26
CA TYR A 128 -11.80 -10.11 3.70
C TYR A 128 -11.88 -8.99 2.66
N ILE A 129 -11.34 -7.81 2.98
CA ILE A 129 -11.26 -6.70 2.03
C ILE A 129 -10.47 -7.17 0.79
N MET A 130 -9.35 -7.88 1.00
CA MET A 130 -8.55 -8.45 -0.09
C MET A 130 -9.35 -9.42 -0.99
N LYS A 131 -10.16 -10.33 -0.43
CA LYS A 131 -10.91 -11.29 -1.25
C LYS A 131 -11.91 -10.59 -2.18
N TYR A 132 -12.52 -9.51 -1.70
CA TYR A 132 -13.45 -8.71 -2.48
C TYR A 132 -12.74 -7.75 -3.45
N LEU A 133 -11.55 -7.25 -3.12
CA LEU A 133 -10.79 -6.29 -3.94
C LEU A 133 -9.74 -6.90 -4.88
N SER A 134 -9.40 -8.18 -4.71
CA SER A 134 -8.47 -8.92 -5.59
C SER A 134 -9.18 -9.54 -6.81
N SER A 135 -10.51 -9.57 -6.83
CA SER A 135 -11.25 -10.14 -7.96
C SER A 135 -11.09 -9.28 -9.22
N HIS A 136 -10.91 -9.89 -10.40
CA HIS A 136 -10.68 -9.16 -11.66
C HIS A 136 -11.96 -8.69 -12.38
N LYS A 137 -13.06 -8.50 -11.66
CA LYS A 137 -14.37 -8.15 -12.27
C LYS A 137 -14.59 -6.64 -12.25
N LYS A 138 -15.45 -6.13 -13.16
CA LYS A 138 -15.91 -4.72 -13.11
C LYS A 138 -16.51 -4.37 -11.73
N ARG A 139 -17.12 -5.37 -11.10
CA ARG A 139 -17.75 -5.28 -9.78
C ARG A 139 -16.77 -4.91 -8.67
N THR A 140 -15.49 -5.25 -8.82
CA THR A 140 -14.45 -4.97 -7.83
C THR A 140 -14.25 -3.47 -7.61
N ILE A 141 -14.25 -2.69 -8.69
CA ILE A 141 -14.15 -1.22 -8.61
C ILE A 141 -15.35 -0.66 -7.84
N PHE A 142 -16.55 -1.19 -8.09
CA PHE A 142 -17.75 -0.76 -7.38
C PHE A 142 -17.70 -1.11 -5.89
N TYR A 143 -17.23 -2.31 -5.55
CA TYR A 143 -16.99 -2.68 -4.15
C TYR A 143 -15.93 -1.79 -3.49
N SER A 144 -14.82 -1.48 -4.17
CA SER A 144 -13.80 -0.55 -3.68
C SER A 144 -14.38 0.82 -3.34
N VAL A 145 -15.26 1.37 -4.20
CA VAL A 145 -15.88 2.66 -3.97
C VAL A 145 -16.85 2.60 -2.78
N ILE A 146 -17.65 1.55 -2.66
CA ILE A 146 -18.55 1.35 -1.52
C ILE A 146 -17.77 1.20 -0.21
N PHE A 147 -16.69 0.41 -0.22
CA PHE A 147 -15.83 0.28 0.95
C PHE A 147 -15.19 1.62 1.30
N GLY A 148 -14.71 2.39 0.32
CA GLY A 148 -14.19 3.74 0.56
C GLY A 148 -15.25 4.68 1.15
N PHE A 149 -16.48 4.63 0.64
CA PHE A 149 -17.62 5.41 1.15
C PHE A 149 -17.93 5.09 2.62
N MET A 150 -17.97 3.81 2.99
CA MET A 150 -18.23 3.40 4.38
C MET A 150 -17.04 3.65 5.31
N MET A 151 -15.82 3.60 4.77
CA MET A 151 -14.59 3.64 5.55
C MET A 151 -14.11 5.07 5.74
N SER A 152 -14.64 5.72 6.77
CA SER A 152 -14.21 7.06 7.18
C SER A 152 -12.95 6.98 8.07
N ALA A 153 -11.78 6.80 7.44
CA ALA A 153 -10.49 6.93 8.12
C ALA A 153 -9.87 8.32 7.86
N CYS A 154 -8.88 8.72 8.68
CA CYS A 154 -8.09 9.91 8.39
C CYS A 154 -7.28 9.72 7.09
N SER A 155 -6.90 10.81 6.41
CA SER A 155 -6.13 10.75 5.15
C SER A 155 -4.91 9.83 5.22
N HIS A 156 -4.20 9.85 6.35
CA HIS A 156 -3.07 8.96 6.66
C HIS A 156 -3.49 7.49 6.75
N GLY A 157 -4.61 7.20 7.43
CA GLY A 157 -5.15 5.85 7.56
C GLY A 157 -5.59 5.28 6.21
N ILE A 158 -6.33 6.05 5.41
CA ILE A 158 -6.78 5.64 4.07
C ILE A 158 -5.58 5.28 3.20
N LEU A 159 -4.51 6.10 3.23
CA LEU A 159 -3.29 5.83 2.47
C LEU A 159 -2.58 4.57 2.94
N ALA A 160 -2.45 4.36 4.26
CA ALA A 160 -1.85 3.15 4.82
C ALA A 160 -2.61 1.88 4.39
N ILE A 161 -3.93 1.93 4.43
CA ILE A 161 -4.80 0.82 4.01
C ILE A 161 -4.65 0.58 2.51
N ALA A 162 -4.69 1.63 1.69
CA ALA A 162 -4.50 1.52 0.25
C ALA A 162 -3.14 0.90 -0.12
N MET A 163 -2.07 1.26 0.60
CA MET A 163 -0.73 0.65 0.40
C MET A 163 -0.72 -0.84 0.76
N GLN A 164 -1.36 -1.24 1.85
CA GLN A 164 -1.47 -2.67 2.20
C GLN A 164 -2.22 -3.45 1.12
N LEU A 165 -3.31 -2.87 0.62
CA LEU A 165 -4.14 -3.44 -0.44
C LEU A 165 -3.36 -3.62 -1.74
N TYR A 166 -2.54 -2.63 -2.09
CA TYR A 166 -1.62 -2.69 -3.22
C TYR A 166 -0.58 -3.80 -3.03
N LYS A 167 0.11 -3.86 -1.88
CA LYS A 167 1.11 -4.92 -1.59
C LYS A 167 0.53 -6.33 -1.66
N LYS A 168 -0.77 -6.48 -1.40
CA LYS A 168 -1.50 -7.75 -1.39
C LYS A 168 -2.06 -8.17 -2.76
N GLY A 169 -1.74 -7.45 -3.84
CA GLY A 169 -2.09 -7.85 -5.21
C GLY A 169 -3.40 -7.29 -5.74
N ALA A 170 -4.03 -6.32 -5.06
CA ALA A 170 -5.19 -5.62 -5.60
C ALA A 170 -4.84 -4.93 -6.94
N ASN A 171 -5.82 -4.85 -7.83
CA ASN A 171 -5.69 -4.11 -9.09
C ASN A 171 -5.40 -2.63 -8.79
N THR A 172 -4.43 -2.05 -9.50
CA THR A 172 -4.03 -0.64 -9.33
C THR A 172 -5.26 0.29 -9.50
N SER A 173 -6.12 -0.03 -10.46
CA SER A 173 -7.38 0.68 -10.72
C SER A 173 -8.37 0.65 -9.55
N SER A 174 -8.44 -0.45 -8.80
CA SER A 174 -9.35 -0.59 -7.64
C SER A 174 -8.81 0.15 -6.40
N THR A 175 -7.49 0.16 -6.20
CA THR A 175 -6.85 0.92 -5.12
C THR A 175 -7.01 2.42 -5.33
N ILE A 176 -6.85 2.91 -6.56
CA ILE A 176 -7.04 4.33 -6.89
C ILE A 176 -8.51 4.76 -6.72
N ALA A 177 -9.47 3.93 -7.16
CA ALA A 177 -10.89 4.20 -6.95
C ALA A 177 -11.25 4.27 -5.46
N PHE A 178 -10.69 3.37 -4.63
CA PHE A 178 -10.85 3.42 -3.18
C PHE A 178 -10.28 4.72 -2.58
N LEU A 179 -9.05 5.10 -2.98
CA LEU A 179 -8.39 6.33 -2.53
C LEU A 179 -9.16 7.61 -2.88
N LEU A 180 -9.84 7.62 -4.04
CA LEU A 180 -10.68 8.75 -4.45
C LEU A 180 -12.03 8.76 -3.73
N ALA A 181 -12.68 7.60 -3.60
CA ALA A 181 -13.99 7.49 -2.97
C ALA A 181 -13.97 7.89 -1.48
N ALA A 182 -12.95 7.50 -0.74
CA ALA A 182 -12.89 7.68 0.70
C ALA A 182 -12.95 9.16 1.16
N PRO A 183 -12.16 10.09 0.61
CA PRO A 183 -12.27 11.51 0.98
C PRO A 183 -13.44 12.25 0.32
N TRP A 184 -13.94 11.78 -0.83
CA TRP A 184 -14.98 12.50 -1.57
C TRP A 184 -16.40 12.18 -1.13
N ALA A 185 -16.63 10.96 -0.62
CA ALA A 185 -17.96 10.49 -0.30
C ALA A 185 -18.00 9.74 1.04
N ASN A 186 -17.21 10.10 2.05
CA ASN A 186 -17.38 9.46 3.36
C ASN A 186 -18.74 9.82 4.00
N LEU A 187 -19.17 8.98 4.94
CA LEU A 187 -20.40 9.18 5.72
C LEU A 187 -20.42 10.55 6.42
N THR A 188 -19.29 10.99 6.98
CA THR A 188 -19.19 12.25 7.72
C THR A 188 -19.46 13.47 6.83
N ILE A 189 -18.84 13.54 5.66
CA ILE A 189 -19.06 14.59 4.66
C ILE A 189 -20.49 14.50 4.15
N THR A 190 -21.01 13.30 3.92
CA THR A 190 -22.40 13.12 3.46
C THR A 190 -23.39 13.74 4.46
N ILE A 191 -23.23 13.46 5.75
CA ILE A 191 -24.07 14.02 6.83
C ILE A 191 -23.91 15.55 6.90
N LEU A 192 -22.67 16.03 6.88
CA LEU A 192 -22.37 17.47 6.91
C LEU A 192 -23.02 18.21 5.74
N LEU A 193 -22.91 17.67 4.53
CA LEU A 193 -23.43 18.28 3.31
C LEU A 193 -24.96 18.27 3.30
N PHE A 194 -25.57 17.20 3.79
CA PHE A 194 -27.03 17.12 3.94
C PHE A 194 -27.55 18.17 4.93
N SER A 195 -26.81 18.44 6.01
CA SER A 195 -27.15 19.49 6.98
C SER A 195 -27.02 20.91 6.40
N LEU A 196 -26.10 21.14 5.46
CA LEU A 196 -25.85 22.45 4.87
C LEU A 196 -26.73 22.76 3.64
N PHE A 197 -26.88 21.78 2.74
CA PHE A 197 -27.51 21.96 1.43
C PHE A 197 -28.84 21.20 1.25
N GLY A 198 -29.24 20.39 2.23
CA GLY A 198 -30.48 19.59 2.17
C GLY A 198 -30.48 18.60 1.01
N LEU A 199 -31.58 18.52 0.26
CA LEU A 199 -31.73 17.59 -0.87
C LEU A 199 -30.67 17.77 -1.98
N LYS A 200 -30.13 18.99 -2.16
CA LYS A 200 -29.10 19.25 -3.18
C LYS A 200 -27.79 18.52 -2.86
N ALA A 201 -27.55 18.17 -1.59
CA ALA A 201 -26.38 17.39 -1.18
C ALA A 201 -26.35 16.00 -1.84
N PHE A 202 -27.52 15.39 -2.09
CA PHE A 202 -27.60 14.08 -2.73
C PHE A 202 -26.98 14.09 -4.13
N LEU A 203 -27.22 15.14 -4.92
CA LEU A 203 -26.63 15.29 -6.26
C LEU A 203 -25.11 15.45 -6.21
N ILE A 204 -24.60 16.16 -5.19
CA ILE A 204 -23.15 16.36 -5.02
C ILE A 204 -22.49 15.03 -4.65
N ILE A 205 -23.04 14.30 -3.67
CA ILE A 205 -22.52 12.97 -3.29
C ILE A 205 -22.61 11.99 -4.45
N PHE A 206 -23.73 11.99 -5.19
CA PHE A 206 -23.91 11.10 -6.33
C PHE A 206 -22.89 11.39 -7.43
N SER A 207 -22.64 12.67 -7.74
CA SER A 207 -21.62 13.04 -8.73
C SER A 207 -20.20 12.69 -8.25
N ALA A 208 -19.89 12.85 -6.96
CA ALA A 208 -18.61 12.43 -6.37
C ALA A 208 -18.36 10.91 -6.51
N ILE A 209 -19.35 10.09 -6.16
CA ILE A 209 -19.28 8.63 -6.33
C ILE A 209 -19.13 8.27 -7.81
N LEU A 210 -19.89 8.92 -8.69
CA LEU A 210 -19.85 8.70 -10.12
C LEU A 210 -18.46 8.99 -10.70
N ILE A 211 -17.84 10.11 -10.31
CA ILE A 211 -16.48 10.49 -10.72
C ILE A 211 -15.47 9.43 -10.27
N SER A 212 -15.55 8.96 -9.02
CA SER A 212 -14.64 7.93 -8.51
C SER A 212 -14.76 6.61 -9.30
N VAL A 213 -15.99 6.18 -9.61
CA VAL A 213 -16.25 4.98 -10.43
C VAL A 213 -15.72 5.17 -11.85
N ILE A 214 -15.97 6.31 -12.48
CA ILE A 214 -15.50 6.61 -13.84
C ILE A 214 -13.97 6.60 -13.87
N THR A 215 -13.30 7.25 -12.91
CA THR A 215 -11.84 7.25 -12.83
C THR A 215 -11.30 5.83 -12.64
N GLY A 216 -11.90 5.02 -11.76
CA GLY A 216 -11.53 3.60 -11.62
C GLY A 216 -11.67 2.80 -12.92
N LEU A 217 -12.72 3.05 -13.69
CA LEU A 217 -12.94 2.42 -15.00
C LEU A 217 -11.92 2.88 -16.05
N ILE A 218 -11.58 4.17 -16.09
CA ILE A 218 -10.55 4.73 -16.98
C ILE A 218 -9.20 4.08 -16.68
N TYR A 219 -8.81 4.03 -15.41
CA TYR A 219 -7.56 3.40 -14.99
C TYR A 219 -7.50 1.93 -15.36
N ARG A 220 -8.62 1.21 -15.29
CA ARG A 220 -8.70 -0.17 -15.75
C ARG A 220 -8.50 -0.30 -17.27
N VAL A 221 -9.03 0.63 -18.07
CA VAL A 221 -8.79 0.62 -19.52
C VAL A 221 -7.31 0.85 -19.81
N PHE A 222 -6.67 1.76 -19.07
CA PHE A 222 -5.24 2.03 -19.22
C PHE A 222 -4.38 0.83 -18.77
N GLU A 223 -4.77 0.14 -17.69
CA GLU A 223 -4.19 -1.12 -17.24
C GLU A 223 -4.33 -2.22 -18.31
N SER A 224 -5.46 -2.27 -19.02
CA SER A 224 -5.67 -3.19 -20.14
C SER A 224 -4.84 -2.86 -21.38
N LYS A 225 -4.51 -1.58 -21.60
CA LYS A 225 -3.67 -1.12 -22.72
C LYS A 225 -2.17 -1.21 -22.42
N GLY A 226 -1.78 -1.57 -21.19
CA GLY A 226 -0.38 -1.71 -20.78
C GLY A 226 0.35 -0.39 -20.61
N ILE A 227 -0.38 0.72 -20.40
CA ILE A 227 0.20 2.07 -20.26
C ILE A 227 0.70 2.31 -18.82
N ILE A 228 0.18 1.55 -17.85
CA ILE A 228 0.47 1.72 -16.42
C ILE A 228 1.12 0.44 -15.91
N GLU A 229 2.14 0.56 -15.05
CA GLU A 229 2.70 -0.57 -14.31
C GLU A 229 1.60 -1.31 -13.56
N CYS A 230 1.33 -2.53 -14.03
CA CYS A 230 0.47 -3.46 -13.31
C CYS A 230 1.19 -3.87 -12.03
N ASN A 231 0.43 -3.99 -10.95
CA ASN A 231 0.94 -4.53 -9.71
C ASN A 231 1.58 -5.92 -9.98
N ILE A 232 2.85 -6.10 -9.61
CA ILE A 232 3.65 -7.31 -9.88
C ILE A 232 2.94 -8.57 -9.35
N TYR A 233 2.33 -8.48 -8.16
CA TYR A 233 1.54 -9.57 -7.58
C TYR A 233 0.30 -9.92 -8.43
N ASN A 234 -0.31 -8.92 -9.06
CA ASN A 234 -1.45 -9.07 -9.95
C ASN A 234 -1.05 -9.71 -11.29
N ALA A 235 0.11 -9.31 -11.83
CA ALA A 235 0.65 -9.85 -13.08
C ALA A 235 0.91 -11.37 -12.97
N HIS A 236 1.48 -11.82 -11.86
CA HIS A 236 1.68 -13.26 -11.59
C HIS A 236 0.36 -14.04 -11.49
N PHE A 237 -0.64 -13.51 -10.77
CA PHE A 237 -1.96 -14.15 -10.65
C PHE A 237 -2.67 -14.27 -12.01
N ARG A 238 -2.62 -13.22 -12.84
CA ARG A 238 -3.22 -13.21 -14.18
C ARG A 238 -2.56 -14.22 -15.12
N ASN A 239 -1.24 -14.39 -15.01
CA ASN A 239 -0.50 -15.35 -15.83
C ASN A 239 -0.74 -16.80 -15.37
N ASN A 240 -0.75 -17.03 -14.05
CA ASN A 240 -1.07 -18.35 -13.49
C ASN A 240 -2.51 -18.80 -13.83
N ASN A 241 -3.51 -17.91 -13.69
CA ASN A 241 -4.88 -18.26 -14.08
C ASN A 241 -5.02 -18.54 -15.59
N ARG A 242 -4.28 -17.84 -16.46
CA ARG A 242 -4.26 -18.15 -17.90
C ARG A 242 -3.64 -19.52 -18.19
N SER A 243 -2.57 -19.89 -17.49
CA SER A 243 -1.90 -21.19 -17.69
C SER A 243 -2.75 -22.35 -17.15
N VAL A 244 -3.46 -22.14 -16.04
CA VAL A 244 -4.45 -23.09 -15.50
C VAL A 244 -5.64 -23.20 -16.45
N PHE A 245 -6.21 -22.09 -16.93
CA PHE A 245 -7.35 -22.15 -17.86
C PHE A 245 -6.98 -22.80 -19.20
N ARG A 246 -5.74 -22.62 -19.67
CA ARG A 246 -5.21 -23.37 -20.83
C ARG A 246 -5.05 -24.86 -20.53
N ARG A 247 -4.58 -25.23 -19.33
CA ARG A 247 -4.50 -26.64 -18.90
C ARG A 247 -5.88 -27.28 -18.77
N VAL A 248 -6.85 -26.60 -18.17
CA VAL A 248 -8.23 -27.11 -18.03
C VAL A 248 -8.90 -27.24 -19.40
N ARG A 249 -8.72 -26.27 -20.30
CA ARG A 249 -9.22 -26.36 -21.68
C ARG A 249 -8.53 -27.47 -22.50
N ALA A 250 -7.27 -27.79 -22.20
CA ALA A 250 -6.58 -28.94 -22.80
C ALA A 250 -7.08 -30.30 -22.27
N TYR A 251 -7.80 -30.32 -21.15
CA TYR A 251 -8.41 -31.52 -20.56
C TYR A 251 -9.90 -31.71 -20.93
N GLY A 252 -10.46 -30.90 -21.82
CA GLY A 252 -11.76 -31.18 -22.46
C GLY A 252 -12.95 -31.30 -21.50
N ILE A 253 -13.24 -30.24 -20.73
CA ILE A 253 -14.56 -29.99 -20.14
C ILE A 253 -15.14 -28.71 -20.76
#